data_AF-A0A7G1IF25-F1
#
_entry.id   AF-A0A7G1IF25-F1
#
_cell.length_a   1.000
_cell.length_b   1.000
_cell.length_c   1.000
_cell.angle_alpha   90.00
_cell.angle_beta   90.00
_cell.angle_gamma   90.00
#
_symmetry.space_group_name_H-M   'P 1'
#
loop_
_entity.id
_entity.type
_entity.pdbx_description
1 polymer ?
#
loop_
_entity_poly.entity_id
_entity_poly.type
_entity_poly.pdbx_seq_one_letter_code
_entity_poly.pdbx_strand_id
1 'polypeptide(L)'
;MASVSDQALTRVHPGQQVEYRYKFSEIPFAGQPVGMALADTLRSNPRVDQASKDNFARALTDDDGVTHIDIFGSYPNYSPLVFDSVLRPPAQQWAEVAGPGRMQFWRYRRSRPLQASLPMGDAERRTMTAGWLLGQIIGRIQIPESPYIEPVRVYDGDAEQWLSFPSPLLTPPSNFTASYDWLPAVLEGYCWRSRNRKIRR
;
A
#
# COMPACT_ATOMS: atom_id res chain seq x y z
N MET A 1 -3.37 -5.82 20.26
CA MET A 1 -4.41 -4.98 19.60
C MET A 1 -3.79 -4.35 18.36
N ALA A 2 -4.43 -4.47 17.19
CA ALA A 2 -3.94 -3.83 15.97
C ALA A 2 -3.98 -2.31 16.15
N SER A 3 -2.82 -1.68 16.25
CA SER A 3 -2.71 -0.22 16.36
C SER A 3 -2.89 0.40 14.99
N VAL A 4 -3.91 1.22 14.81
CA VAL A 4 -4.05 2.10 13.64
C VAL A 4 -3.10 3.29 13.83
N SER A 5 -2.33 3.62 12.81
CA SER A 5 -1.48 4.82 12.83
C SER A 5 -2.29 6.04 12.43
N ASP A 6 -2.41 7.01 13.33
CA ASP A 6 -3.06 8.31 13.04
C ASP A 6 -2.41 8.99 11.83
N GLN A 7 -1.07 8.92 11.72
CA GLN A 7 -0.33 9.52 10.60
C GLN A 7 -0.61 8.83 9.26
N ALA A 8 -0.72 7.49 9.25
CA ALA A 8 -1.05 6.76 8.03
C ALA A 8 -2.52 6.98 7.65
N LEU A 9 -3.41 7.09 8.64
CA LEU A 9 -4.83 7.35 8.43
C LEU A 9 -5.05 8.70 7.74
N THR A 10 -4.44 9.79 8.23
CA THR A 10 -4.60 11.11 7.60
C THR A 10 -4.08 11.15 6.16
N ARG A 11 -3.06 10.35 5.83
CA ARG A 11 -2.52 10.28 4.46
C ARG A 11 -3.40 9.50 3.49
N VAL A 12 -4.01 8.40 3.94
CA VAL A 12 -4.83 7.53 3.08
C VAL A 12 -6.29 8.01 3.04
N HIS A 13 -6.77 8.60 4.13
CA HIS A 13 -8.12 9.11 4.33
C HIS A 13 -8.06 10.56 4.85
N PRO A 14 -7.81 11.54 3.97
CA PRO A 14 -7.68 12.94 4.37
C PRO A 14 -8.96 13.46 5.05
N GLY A 15 -8.81 14.05 6.23
CA GLY A 15 -9.91 14.59 7.03
C GLY A 15 -10.59 13.60 7.97
N GLN A 16 -10.20 12.32 7.96
CA GLN A 16 -10.72 11.33 8.92
C GLN A 16 -9.79 11.15 10.11
N GLN A 17 -10.38 11.01 11.30
CA GLN A 17 -9.69 10.62 12.53
C GLN A 17 -10.02 9.17 12.88
N VAL A 18 -9.22 8.56 13.75
CA VAL A 18 -9.50 7.19 14.22
C VAL A 18 -10.82 7.20 14.99
N GLU A 19 -11.83 6.63 14.34
CA GLU A 19 -13.13 6.36 14.92
C GLU A 19 -13.26 4.87 15.29
N TYR A 20 -13.93 4.60 16.41
CA TYR A 20 -14.27 3.29 16.93
C TYR A 20 -15.78 3.10 16.90
N ARG A 21 -16.22 1.92 16.44
CA ARG A 21 -17.61 1.51 16.43
C ARG A 21 -17.81 0.32 17.35
N TYR A 22 -18.77 0.42 18.26
CA TYR A 22 -19.13 -0.62 19.20
C TYR A 22 -20.54 -1.14 18.93
N LYS A 23 -20.69 -2.45 19.05
CA LYS A 23 -21.97 -3.13 19.15
C LYS A 23 -22.05 -3.84 20.49
N PHE A 24 -23.22 -3.76 21.10
CA PHE A 24 -23.49 -4.26 22.42
C PHE A 24 -24.60 -5.32 22.32
N SER A 25 -24.44 -6.43 23.03
CA SER A 25 -25.57 -7.27 23.42
C SER A 25 -26.41 -6.57 24.50
N GLU A 26 -27.44 -7.22 25.00
CA GLU A 26 -28.22 -6.71 26.14
C GLU A 26 -27.33 -6.41 27.36
N ILE A 27 -27.62 -5.28 28.02
CA ILE A 27 -26.86 -4.76 29.17
C ILE A 27 -27.84 -4.53 30.33
N PRO A 28 -27.84 -5.38 31.38
CA PRO A 28 -28.81 -5.35 32.47
C PRO A 28 -28.46 -4.30 33.53
N PHE A 29 -28.19 -3.06 33.11
CA PHE A 29 -27.81 -1.96 34.00
C PHE A 29 -28.69 -0.73 33.83
N ALA A 30 -29.90 -0.90 33.29
CA ALA A 30 -30.86 0.20 33.22
C ALA A 30 -31.14 0.75 34.62
N GLY A 31 -31.16 2.09 34.75
CA GLY A 31 -31.37 2.75 36.04
C GLY A 31 -30.24 2.63 37.07
N GLN A 32 -29.22 1.80 36.82
CA GLN A 32 -28.10 1.63 37.75
C GLN A 32 -26.99 2.69 37.53
N PRO A 33 -26.27 3.10 38.59
CA PRO A 33 -25.14 4.03 38.48
C PRO A 33 -24.05 3.59 37.49
N VAL A 34 -23.83 2.28 37.36
CA VAL A 34 -22.83 1.72 36.44
C VAL A 34 -23.21 1.93 34.97
N GLY A 35 -24.49 1.81 34.63
CA GLY A 35 -24.99 2.06 33.27
C GLY A 35 -24.84 3.54 32.88
N MET A 36 -25.08 4.44 33.83
CA MET A 36 -24.88 5.89 33.64
C MET A 36 -23.39 6.23 33.47
N ALA A 37 -22.51 5.70 34.33
CA ALA A 37 -21.07 5.94 34.23
C ALA A 37 -20.47 5.42 32.91
N LEU A 38 -20.95 4.28 32.41
CA LEU A 38 -20.51 3.72 31.14
C LEU A 38 -21.02 4.55 29.95
N ALA A 39 -22.26 5.03 29.99
CA ALA A 39 -22.79 5.96 29.00
C ALA A 39 -21.97 7.24 28.92
N ASP A 40 -21.58 7.81 30.07
CA ASP A 40 -20.80 9.04 30.13
C ASP A 40 -19.35 8.83 29.65
N THR A 41 -18.78 7.66 29.91
CA THR A 41 -17.47 7.26 29.36
C THR A 41 -17.51 7.15 27.83
N LEU A 42 -18.59 6.58 27.26
CA LEU A 42 -18.77 6.51 25.81
C LEU A 42 -19.02 7.89 25.19
N ARG A 43 -19.74 8.79 25.88
CA ARG A 43 -20.02 10.14 25.40
C ARG A 43 -18.80 11.04 25.44
N SER A 44 -17.99 10.95 26.49
CA SER A 44 -16.78 11.75 26.69
C SER A 44 -15.66 11.39 25.70
N ASN A 45 -15.69 10.22 25.08
CA ASN A 45 -14.72 9.83 24.08
C ASN A 45 -15.13 10.36 22.68
N PRO A 46 -14.41 11.34 22.11
CA PRO A 46 -14.73 11.91 20.80
C PRO A 46 -14.43 10.96 19.64
N ARG A 47 -13.68 9.87 19.88
CA ARG A 47 -13.34 8.86 18.88
C ARG A 47 -14.41 7.78 18.73
N VAL A 48 -15.48 7.81 19.51
CA VAL A 48 -16.58 6.85 19.40
C VAL A 48 -17.70 7.46 18.57
N ASP A 49 -18.16 6.72 17.57
CA ASP A 49 -19.22 7.19 16.69
C ASP A 49 -20.55 7.40 17.44
N GLN A 50 -21.40 8.28 16.91
CA GLN A 50 -22.70 8.56 17.53
C GLN A 50 -23.60 7.31 17.52
N ALA A 51 -23.52 6.49 16.46
CA ALA A 51 -24.32 5.27 16.34
C ALA A 51 -24.05 4.27 17.48
N SER A 52 -22.82 4.18 17.97
CA SER A 52 -22.42 3.32 19.09
C SER A 52 -23.01 3.83 20.41
N LYS A 53 -23.07 5.15 20.60
CA LYS A 53 -23.70 5.76 21.77
C LYS A 53 -25.20 5.45 21.79
N ASP A 54 -25.85 5.54 20.63
CA ASP A 54 -27.27 5.22 20.48
C ASP A 54 -27.53 3.70 20.61
N ASN A 55 -26.61 2.86 20.11
CA ASN A 55 -26.68 1.42 20.26
C ASN A 55 -26.56 1.00 21.73
N PHE A 56 -25.66 1.64 22.49
CA PHE A 56 -25.53 1.40 23.93
C PHE A 56 -26.83 1.75 24.67
N ALA A 57 -27.41 2.93 24.38
CA ALA A 57 -28.68 3.34 24.98
C ALA A 57 -29.83 2.38 24.68
N ARG A 58 -29.87 1.80 23.47
CA ARG A 58 -30.86 0.78 23.08
C ARG A 58 -30.60 -0.60 23.69
N ALA A 59 -29.36 -0.90 24.04
CA ALA A 59 -28.97 -2.17 24.63
C ALA A 59 -29.19 -2.23 26.15
N LEU A 60 -29.39 -1.08 26.81
CA LEU A 60 -29.73 -1.03 28.23
C LEU A 60 -31.11 -1.63 28.49
N THR A 61 -31.15 -2.67 29.31
CA THR A 61 -32.36 -3.35 29.76
C THR A 61 -32.39 -3.44 31.28
N ASP A 62 -33.58 -3.63 31.84
CA ASP A 62 -33.83 -3.90 33.25
C ASP A 62 -34.19 -5.40 33.48
N ASP A 63 -33.88 -6.24 32.48
CA ASP A 63 -34.16 -7.67 32.52
C ASP A 63 -33.04 -8.44 33.26
N ASP A 64 -33.44 -9.19 34.28
CA ASP A 64 -32.57 -10.07 35.08
C ASP A 64 -32.18 -11.37 34.34
N GLY A 65 -32.76 -11.64 33.17
CA GLY A 65 -32.49 -12.83 32.35
C GLY A 65 -31.14 -12.83 31.60
N VAL A 66 -30.39 -11.73 31.62
CA VAL A 66 -29.13 -11.59 30.86
C VAL A 66 -27.99 -12.34 31.56
N THR A 67 -27.45 -13.38 30.90
CA THR A 67 -26.38 -14.23 31.46
C THR A 67 -24.97 -13.87 30.99
N HIS A 68 -24.85 -13.11 29.89
CA HIS A 68 -23.56 -12.69 29.33
C HIS A 68 -23.70 -11.33 28.65
N ILE A 69 -22.60 -10.57 28.62
CA ILE A 69 -22.50 -9.28 27.95
C ILE A 69 -21.38 -9.37 26.93
N ASP A 70 -21.72 -9.24 25.65
CA ASP A 70 -20.79 -9.20 24.53
C ASP A 70 -20.62 -7.77 24.01
N ILE A 71 -19.35 -7.34 23.90
CA ILE A 71 -18.99 -6.03 23.37
C ILE A 71 -18.05 -6.23 22.18
N PHE A 72 -18.54 -5.90 20.99
CA PHE A 72 -17.76 -5.99 19.76
C PHE A 72 -17.27 -4.61 19.33
N GLY A 73 -15.96 -4.42 19.35
CA GLY A 73 -15.30 -3.24 18.79
C GLY A 73 -14.84 -3.47 17.35
N SER A 74 -15.19 -2.55 16.46
CA SER A 74 -14.78 -2.57 15.06
C SER A 74 -14.28 -1.20 14.62
N TYR A 75 -13.39 -1.21 13.64
CA TYR A 75 -13.00 -0.01 12.92
C TYR A 75 -13.94 0.19 11.72
N PRO A 76 -14.19 1.44 11.28
CA PRO A 76 -14.75 1.73 9.97
C PRO A 76 -13.95 1.07 8.84
N ASN A 77 -14.48 1.16 7.62
CA ASN A 77 -13.83 0.63 6.41
C ASN A 77 -12.53 1.40 6.08
N TYR A 78 -11.48 1.17 6.87
CA TYR A 78 -10.15 1.70 6.60
C TYR A 78 -9.41 0.82 5.62
N SER A 79 -8.47 1.45 4.91
CA SER A 79 -7.57 0.70 4.04
C SER A 79 -6.66 -0.16 4.92
N PRO A 80 -6.34 -1.41 4.54
CA PRO A 80 -5.36 -2.23 5.26
C PRO A 80 -4.01 -1.54 5.50
N LEU A 81 -3.72 -0.49 4.72
CA LEU A 81 -2.50 0.30 4.81
C LEU A 81 -2.35 1.12 6.10
N VAL A 82 -3.41 1.34 6.87
CA VAL A 82 -3.33 2.16 8.10
C VAL A 82 -2.99 1.35 9.35
N PHE A 83 -2.99 0.02 9.24
CA PHE A 83 -2.70 -0.87 10.36
C PHE A 83 -1.20 -1.12 10.50
N ASP A 84 -0.60 -0.51 11.53
CA ASP A 84 0.84 -0.63 11.78
C ASP A 84 1.26 -2.07 12.10
N SER A 85 0.38 -2.86 12.72
CA SER A 85 0.67 -4.26 13.05
C SER A 85 0.98 -5.12 11.82
N VAL A 86 0.51 -4.72 10.64
CA VAL A 86 0.74 -5.46 9.39
C VAL A 86 1.94 -4.91 8.64
N LEU A 87 2.11 -3.58 8.59
CA LEU A 87 3.11 -2.94 7.73
C LEU A 87 4.45 -2.65 8.41
N ARG A 88 4.46 -2.45 9.73
CA ARG A 88 5.67 -2.06 10.45
C ARG A 88 6.77 -3.14 10.39
N PRO A 89 6.49 -4.44 10.61
CA PRO A 89 7.52 -5.47 10.52
C PRO A 89 8.22 -5.56 9.15
N PRO A 90 7.51 -5.60 8.00
CA PRO A 90 8.18 -5.65 6.70
C PRO A 90 8.87 -4.32 6.33
N ALA A 91 8.38 -3.18 6.81
CA ALA A 91 9.04 -1.89 6.59
C ALA A 91 10.38 -1.80 7.34
N GLN A 92 10.43 -2.25 8.59
CA GLN A 92 11.67 -2.33 9.38
C GLN A 92 12.65 -3.30 8.73
N GLN A 93 12.20 -4.49 8.35
CA GLN A 93 13.01 -5.48 7.66
C GLN A 93 13.60 -4.94 6.34
N TRP A 94 12.84 -4.13 5.60
CA TRP A 94 13.35 -3.49 4.38
C TRP A 94 14.41 -2.42 4.68
N ALA A 95 14.18 -1.60 5.71
CA ALA A 95 15.09 -0.52 6.09
C ALA A 95 16.44 -1.04 6.59
N GLU A 96 16.44 -2.18 7.29
CA GLU A 96 17.64 -2.85 7.81
C GLU A 96 18.48 -3.53 6.73
N VAL A 97 17.89 -3.86 5.58
CA VAL A 97 18.56 -4.59 4.50
C VAL A 97 19.14 -3.62 3.47
N ALA A 98 20.45 -3.41 3.55
CA ALA A 98 21.23 -2.64 2.58
C ALA A 98 21.95 -3.55 1.55
N GLY A 99 22.13 -3.03 0.33
CA GLY A 99 22.94 -3.67 -0.71
C GLY A 99 22.40 -5.01 -1.23
N PRO A 100 23.25 -5.99 -1.56
CA PRO A 100 22.86 -7.24 -2.21
C PRO A 100 21.90 -8.11 -1.38
N GLY A 101 21.78 -7.87 -0.07
CA GLY A 101 20.81 -8.54 0.81
C GLY A 101 19.34 -8.27 0.42
N ARG A 102 19.05 -7.23 -0.36
CA ARG A 102 17.69 -6.93 -0.84
C ARG A 102 17.10 -8.06 -1.70
N MET A 103 17.94 -8.83 -2.39
CA MET A 103 17.52 -10.03 -3.12
C MET A 103 16.84 -11.05 -2.18
N GLN A 104 17.40 -11.24 -0.98
CA GLN A 104 16.88 -12.19 0.00
C GLN A 104 15.55 -11.72 0.60
N PHE A 105 15.32 -10.41 0.72
CA PHE A 105 14.03 -9.84 1.14
C PHE A 105 12.89 -10.21 0.18
N TRP A 106 13.18 -10.31 -1.13
CA TRP A 106 12.20 -10.69 -2.15
C TRP A 106 12.05 -12.21 -2.32
N ARG A 107 12.97 -13.00 -1.77
CA ARG A 107 12.95 -14.46 -1.85
C ARG A 107 11.66 -15.00 -1.20
N TYR A 108 10.96 -15.89 -1.92
CA TYR A 108 9.68 -16.48 -1.53
C TYR A 108 8.47 -15.52 -1.45
N ARG A 109 8.64 -14.25 -1.80
CA ARG A 109 7.50 -13.34 -1.98
C ARG A 109 6.94 -13.54 -3.39
N ARG A 110 5.61 -13.65 -3.50
CA ARG A 110 4.94 -13.84 -4.79
C ARG A 110 5.18 -12.62 -5.68
N SER A 111 5.97 -12.77 -6.72
CA SER A 111 6.03 -11.81 -7.82
C SER A 111 4.80 -12.00 -8.72
N ARG A 112 4.31 -10.89 -9.27
CA ARG A 112 3.30 -10.95 -10.33
C ARG A 112 4.03 -10.95 -11.68
N PRO A 113 3.49 -11.64 -12.71
CA PRO A 113 4.01 -11.52 -14.06
C PRO A 113 4.14 -10.05 -14.47
N LEU A 114 5.19 -9.69 -15.21
CA LEU A 114 5.51 -8.30 -15.53
C LEU A 114 4.29 -7.54 -16.10
N GLN A 115 3.56 -8.16 -17.02
CA GLN A 115 2.32 -7.65 -17.60
C GLN A 115 1.24 -7.23 -16.58
N ALA A 116 1.18 -7.88 -15.41
CA ALA A 116 0.24 -7.58 -14.32
C ALA A 116 0.81 -6.63 -13.25
N SER A 117 2.10 -6.28 -13.37
CA SER A 117 2.82 -5.40 -12.46
C SER A 117 2.97 -3.98 -13.02
N LEU A 118 2.86 -3.80 -14.34
CA LEU A 118 3.05 -2.51 -14.99
C LEU A 118 1.79 -1.63 -14.84
N PRO A 119 1.96 -0.32 -14.57
CA PRO A 119 0.88 0.65 -14.41
C PRO A 119 0.36 1.15 -15.77
N MET A 120 0.26 0.28 -16.77
CA MET A 120 -0.06 0.63 -18.16
C MET A 120 -1.08 -0.35 -18.75
N GLY A 121 -1.88 0.11 -19.71
CA GLY A 121 -2.84 -0.73 -20.42
C GLY A 121 -2.17 -1.71 -21.40
N ASP A 122 -2.91 -2.70 -21.88
CA ASP A 122 -2.39 -3.67 -22.85
C ASP A 122 -1.93 -3.03 -24.17
N ALA A 123 -2.65 -2.00 -24.64
CA ALA A 123 -2.28 -1.25 -25.84
C ALA A 123 -0.96 -0.50 -25.65
N GLU A 124 -0.82 0.23 -24.53
CA GLU A 124 0.41 0.96 -24.18
C GLU A 124 1.61 0.00 -24.06
N ARG A 125 1.42 -1.15 -23.41
CA ARG A 125 2.46 -2.19 -23.30
C ARG A 125 2.89 -2.71 -24.68
N ARG A 126 1.94 -3.01 -25.57
CA ARG A 126 2.24 -3.45 -26.95
C ARG A 126 2.99 -2.38 -27.73
N THR A 127 2.59 -1.11 -27.60
CA THR A 127 3.28 0.01 -28.24
C THR A 127 4.71 0.17 -27.71
N MET A 128 4.94 0.05 -26.40
CA MET A 128 6.30 0.08 -25.84
C MET A 128 7.16 -1.08 -26.34
N THR A 129 6.63 -2.30 -26.40
CA THR A 129 7.35 -3.46 -26.93
C THR A 129 7.66 -3.31 -28.43
N ALA A 130 6.69 -2.87 -29.23
CA ALA A 130 6.87 -2.64 -30.66
C ALA A 130 7.87 -1.50 -30.93
N GLY A 131 7.72 -0.38 -30.21
CA GLY A 131 8.63 0.76 -30.28
C GLY A 131 10.05 0.41 -29.86
N TRP A 132 10.20 -0.45 -28.84
CA TRP A 132 11.52 -0.97 -28.46
C TRP A 132 12.15 -1.80 -29.57
N LEU A 133 11.42 -2.76 -30.14
CA LEU A 133 11.94 -3.60 -31.22
C LEU A 133 12.30 -2.78 -32.46
N LEU A 134 11.42 -1.88 -32.86
CA LEU A 134 11.67 -0.96 -33.98
C LEU A 134 12.89 -0.09 -33.70
N GLY A 135 12.97 0.50 -32.50
CA GLY A 135 14.07 1.34 -32.04
C GLY A 135 15.43 0.65 -32.11
N GLN A 136 15.50 -0.65 -31.79
CA GLN A 136 16.72 -1.45 -31.94
C GLN A 136 17.13 -1.59 -33.41
N ILE A 137 16.18 -1.82 -34.32
CA ILE A 137 16.44 -2.00 -35.76
C ILE A 137 16.94 -0.69 -36.38
N ILE A 138 16.34 0.43 -36.03
CA ILE A 138 16.67 1.75 -36.60
C ILE A 138 17.81 2.47 -35.85
N GLY A 139 18.39 1.87 -34.80
CA GLY A 139 19.47 2.45 -34.01
C GLY A 139 19.05 3.64 -33.12
N ARG A 140 17.76 3.73 -32.76
CA ARG A 140 17.19 4.79 -31.90
C ARG A 140 17.17 4.39 -30.41
N ILE A 141 17.85 3.31 -30.05
CA ILE A 141 18.05 2.86 -28.67
C ILE A 141 19.54 2.67 -28.43
N GLN A 142 20.01 3.21 -27.31
CA GLN A 142 21.39 3.07 -26.85
C GLN A 142 21.41 2.26 -25.57
N ILE A 143 22.02 1.08 -25.65
CA ILE A 143 22.30 0.22 -24.50
C ILE A 143 23.74 0.52 -24.08
N PRO A 144 23.99 0.84 -22.80
CA PRO A 144 25.32 1.16 -22.31
C PRO A 144 26.24 -0.07 -22.35
N GLU A 145 27.53 0.16 -22.50
CA GLU A 145 28.53 -0.90 -22.41
C GLU A 145 28.82 -1.29 -20.94
N SER A 146 29.41 -2.47 -20.74
CA SER A 146 29.90 -2.90 -19.41
C SER A 146 30.85 -1.84 -18.85
N PRO A 147 30.66 -1.34 -17.61
CA PRO A 147 30.01 -1.99 -16.46
C PRO A 147 28.53 -1.67 -16.24
N TYR A 148 27.80 -1.17 -17.25
CA TYR A 148 26.35 -0.91 -17.20
C TYR A 148 25.88 0.06 -16.09
N ILE A 149 26.74 1.04 -15.78
CA ILE A 149 26.46 2.11 -14.81
C ILE A 149 25.60 3.23 -15.40
N GLU A 150 25.65 3.39 -16.72
CA GLU A 150 24.88 4.40 -17.43
C GLU A 150 23.44 3.96 -17.69
N PRO A 151 22.49 4.90 -17.82
CA PRO A 151 21.12 4.56 -18.20
C PRO A 151 21.04 4.14 -19.67
N VAL A 152 20.15 3.20 -19.96
CA VAL A 152 19.64 2.98 -21.32
C VAL A 152 18.98 4.27 -21.82
N ARG A 153 19.16 4.62 -23.09
CA ARG A 153 18.58 5.83 -23.69
C ARG A 153 17.75 5.48 -24.92
N VAL A 154 16.66 6.21 -25.13
CA VAL A 154 15.82 6.15 -26.33
C VAL A 154 15.79 7.53 -26.98
N TYR A 155 15.86 7.58 -28.30
CA TYR A 155 15.80 8.84 -29.02
C TYR A 155 14.34 9.29 -29.23
N ASP A 156 14.05 10.52 -28.84
CA ASP A 156 12.80 11.22 -29.13
C ASP A 156 12.95 11.98 -30.45
N GLY A 157 12.17 11.58 -31.46
CA GLY A 157 12.21 12.18 -32.79
C GLY A 157 11.58 13.57 -32.86
N ASP A 158 10.60 13.85 -32.01
CA ASP A 158 9.86 15.12 -32.04
C ASP A 158 10.63 16.22 -31.31
N ALA A 159 11.31 15.86 -30.21
CA ALA A 159 12.12 16.76 -29.42
C ALA A 159 13.63 16.70 -29.76
N GLU A 160 14.01 15.91 -30.77
CA GLU A 160 15.38 15.68 -31.24
C GLU A 160 16.41 15.37 -30.14
N GLN A 161 15.99 14.69 -29.06
CA GLN A 161 16.80 14.48 -27.86
C GLN A 161 16.85 13.02 -27.41
N TRP A 162 17.91 12.66 -26.70
CA TRP A 162 18.03 11.36 -26.05
C TRP A 162 17.39 11.39 -24.66
N LEU A 163 16.39 10.54 -24.45
CA LEU A 163 15.72 10.36 -23.17
C LEU A 163 16.28 9.16 -22.41
N SER A 164 16.66 9.38 -21.15
CA SER A 164 17.22 8.33 -20.29
C SER A 164 16.15 7.58 -19.51
N PHE A 165 16.23 6.26 -19.52
CA PHE A 165 15.48 5.41 -18.61
C PHE A 165 16.04 5.51 -17.17
N PRO A 166 15.26 5.12 -16.14
CA PRO A 166 15.72 5.12 -14.76
C PRO A 166 16.98 4.26 -14.58
N SER A 167 17.98 4.79 -13.86
CA SER A 167 19.20 4.08 -13.45
C SER A 167 19.46 4.31 -11.95
N PRO A 168 19.93 3.30 -11.19
CA PRO A 168 20.16 1.91 -11.61
C PRO A 168 18.85 1.14 -11.86
N LEU A 169 18.90 0.11 -12.72
CA LEU A 169 17.78 -0.79 -12.97
C LEU A 169 17.46 -1.63 -11.72
N LEU A 170 16.19 -2.03 -11.57
CA LEU A 170 15.77 -2.89 -10.46
C LEU A 170 16.41 -4.28 -10.57
N THR A 171 16.42 -4.83 -11.79
CA THR A 171 17.16 -6.03 -12.15
C THR A 171 18.45 -5.60 -12.84
N PRO A 172 19.64 -5.79 -12.21
CA PRO A 172 20.90 -5.43 -12.84
C PRO A 172 21.23 -6.39 -14.00
N PRO A 173 22.00 -5.96 -15.02
CA PRO A 173 22.38 -6.82 -16.15
C PRO A 173 23.10 -8.11 -15.75
N SER A 174 23.79 -8.12 -14.62
CA SER A 174 24.42 -9.33 -14.05
C SER A 174 23.42 -10.43 -13.67
N ASN A 175 22.15 -10.08 -13.47
CA ASN A 175 21.07 -10.98 -13.08
C ASN A 175 20.08 -11.26 -14.22
N PHE A 176 20.40 -10.86 -15.46
CA PHE A 176 19.57 -11.19 -16.61
C PHE A 176 19.58 -12.70 -16.89
N THR A 177 18.45 -13.24 -17.34
CA THR A 177 18.38 -14.66 -17.75
C THR A 177 19.06 -14.83 -19.11
N ALA A 178 18.90 -13.85 -19.98
CA ALA A 178 19.60 -13.72 -21.24
C ALA A 178 20.17 -12.31 -21.43
N SER A 179 21.29 -12.17 -22.15
CA SER A 179 21.98 -10.90 -22.39
C SER A 179 21.13 -9.82 -23.09
N TYR A 180 19.98 -10.19 -23.64
CA TYR A 180 19.04 -9.31 -24.34
C TYR A 180 17.80 -8.91 -23.49
N ASP A 181 17.73 -9.26 -22.20
CA ASP A 181 16.58 -8.99 -21.31
C ASP A 181 16.46 -7.51 -20.86
N TRP A 182 16.97 -6.57 -21.66
CA TRP A 182 16.94 -5.14 -21.36
C TRP A 182 15.52 -4.56 -21.32
N LEU A 183 14.64 -4.99 -22.23
CA LEU A 183 13.27 -4.48 -22.29
C LEU A 183 12.48 -4.79 -20.99
N PRO A 184 12.43 -6.04 -20.50
CA PRO A 184 11.84 -6.34 -19.19
C PRO A 184 12.40 -5.47 -18.05
N ALA A 185 13.72 -5.33 -17.94
CA ALA A 185 14.36 -4.57 -16.88
C ALA A 185 14.04 -3.07 -16.94
N VAL A 186 13.96 -2.49 -18.14
CA VAL A 186 13.56 -1.10 -18.36
C VAL A 186 12.10 -0.86 -17.98
N LEU A 187 11.21 -1.79 -18.35
CA LEU A 187 9.79 -1.71 -18.00
C LEU A 187 9.56 -1.80 -16.48
N GLU A 188 10.34 -2.62 -15.77
CA GLU A 188 10.32 -2.68 -14.30
C GLU A 188 10.63 -1.32 -13.65
N GLY A 189 11.56 -0.55 -14.22
CA GLY A 189 11.90 0.79 -13.75
C GLY A 189 10.71 1.76 -13.74
N TYR A 190 9.79 1.63 -14.71
CA TYR A 190 8.56 2.42 -14.76
C TYR A 190 7.55 2.05 -13.66
N CYS A 191 7.45 0.77 -13.32
CA CYS A 191 6.60 0.30 -12.21
C CYS A 191 7.03 0.97 -10.89
N TRP A 192 8.34 1.03 -10.61
CA TRP A 192 8.84 1.67 -9.41
C TRP A 192 8.57 3.19 -9.39
N ARG A 193 8.81 3.89 -10.51
CA ARG A 193 8.62 5.34 -10.61
C ARG A 193 7.15 5.76 -10.47
N SER A 194 6.23 5.00 -11.07
CA SER A 194 4.78 5.28 -10.95
C SER A 194 4.26 5.10 -9.51
N ARG A 195 4.74 4.08 -8.79
CA ARG A 195 4.40 3.84 -7.38
C ARG A 195 4.93 4.95 -6.47
N ASN A 196 6.15 5.43 -6.71
CA ASN A 196 6.74 6.54 -5.93
C ASN A 196 6.07 7.89 -6.21
N ARG A 197 5.48 8.09 -7.40
CA ARG A 197 4.67 9.29 -7.72
C ARG A 197 3.36 9.34 -6.95
N LYS A 198 2.72 8.19 -6.71
CA LYS A 198 1.47 8.09 -5.93
C LYS A 198 1.65 8.27 -4.42
N ILE A 199 2.90 8.20 -3.91
CA ILE A 199 3.21 8.43 -2.48
C ILE A 199 3.54 9.91 -2.20
N ARG A 200 3.71 10.73 -3.25
CA ARG A 200 4.02 12.17 -3.18
C ARG A 200 2.87 13.09 -3.62
N ARG A 201 1.64 12.59 -3.67
CA ARG A 201 0.44 13.41 -3.88
C ARG A 201 -0.56 13.15 -2.79
#